data_AF-A0A955X7W8-F1
#
_entry.id   AF-A0A955X7W8-F1
#
_cell.length_a   1.000
_cell.length_b   1.000
_cell.length_c   1.000
_cell.angle_alpha   90.00
_cell.angle_beta   90.00
_cell.angle_gamma   90.00
#
_symmetry.space_group_name_H-M   'P 1'
#
loop_
_entity.id
_entity.type
_entity.pdbx_description
1 polymer ?
#
loop_
_entity_poly.entity_id
_entity_poly.type
_entity_poly.pdbx_seq_one_letter_code
_entity_poly.pdbx_strand_id
1 'polypeptide(L)' 'MADEGQRHTLYVHPIFRERPDDLSFVVAYHIPSICYGKMASSDDAEAYGARLLGLEVDDYYTRLCQLAELTE' A
#
# COMPACT_ATOMS: atom_id res chain seq x y z
N MET A 1 29.57 2.21 12.67
CA MET A 1 28.25 1.84 13.22
C MET A 1 27.27 2.00 12.08
N ALA A 2 26.79 0.91 11.49
CA ALA A 2 25.70 0.99 10.53
C ALA A 2 24.45 1.41 11.31
N ASP A 3 23.79 2.46 10.84
CA ASP A 3 22.49 2.89 11.34
C ASP A 3 21.54 1.69 11.29
N GLU A 4 20.98 1.29 12.44
CA GLU A 4 19.93 0.26 12.48
C GLU A 4 18.75 0.79 11.69
N GLY A 5 18.58 0.30 10.45
CA GLY A 5 17.59 0.80 9.52
C GLY A 5 16.21 0.95 10.17
N GLN A 6 15.58 2.09 9.92
CA GLN A 6 14.30 2.47 10.50
C GLN A 6 13.23 1.40 10.21
N ARG A 7 12.62 0.87 11.28
CA ARG A 7 11.54 -0.13 11.18
C ARG A 7 10.18 0.55 11.30
N HIS A 8 9.24 0.13 10.46
CA HIS A 8 7.86 0.58 10.49
C HIS A 8 6.91 -0.61 10.64
N THR A 9 5.86 -0.39 11.43
CA THR A 9 4.76 -1.35 11.59
C THR A 9 3.50 -0.75 10.97
N LEU A 10 2.92 -1.47 10.00
CA LEU A 10 1.62 -1.13 9.42
C LEU A 10 0.52 -1.86 10.19
N TYR A 11 -0.45 -1.10 10.70
CA TYR A 11 -1.67 -1.64 11.28
C TYR A 11 -2.76 -1.57 10.21
N VAL A 12 -3.31 -2.74 9.86
CA VAL A 12 -4.36 -2.88 8.84
C VAL A 12 -5.70 -3.20 9.51
N HIS A 13 -6.79 -2.87 8.82
CA HIS A 13 -8.14 -3.14 9.33
C HIS A 13 -8.35 -4.66 9.55
N PRO A 14 -9.06 -5.09 10.62
CA PRO A 14 -9.24 -6.51 10.94
C PRO A 14 -9.89 -7.35 9.84
N ILE A 15 -10.66 -6.73 8.94
CA ILE A 15 -11.29 -7.42 7.82
C ILE A 15 -10.28 -8.13 6.90
N PHE A 16 -9.05 -7.61 6.82
CA PHE A 16 -7.99 -8.22 6.02
C PHE A 16 -7.37 -9.47 6.66
N ARG A 17 -7.74 -9.81 7.90
CA ARG A 17 -7.31 -11.06 8.54
C ARG A 17 -7.79 -12.29 7.77
N GLU A 18 -8.98 -12.21 7.18
CA GLU A 18 -9.59 -13.26 6.38
C GLU A 18 -9.30 -13.10 4.88
N ARG A 19 -8.53 -12.06 4.50
CA ARG A 19 -8.24 -11.68 3.11
C ARG A 19 -6.73 -11.41 2.92
N PRO A 20 -5.86 -12.40 3.17
CA PRO A 20 -4.42 -12.18 3.18
C PRO A 20 -3.86 -11.76 1.81
N ASP A 21 -4.49 -12.17 0.71
CA ASP A 21 -4.07 -11.78 -0.65
C ASP A 21 -4.31 -10.27 -0.90
N ASP A 22 -5.37 -9.71 -0.30
CA ASP A 22 -5.72 -8.30 -0.40
C ASP A 22 -4.76 -7.39 0.40
N LEU A 23 -4.00 -7.95 1.36
CA LEU A 23 -3.01 -7.19 2.13
C LEU A 23 -1.94 -6.56 1.25
N SER A 24 -1.53 -7.27 0.21
CA SER A 24 -0.47 -6.81 -0.70
C SER A 24 -0.84 -5.48 -1.36
N PHE A 25 -2.12 -5.29 -1.71
CA PHE A 25 -2.63 -4.05 -2.30
C PHE A 25 -2.58 -2.91 -1.31
N VAL A 26 -3.21 -3.06 -0.14
CA VAL A 26 -3.28 -1.97 0.84
C VAL A 26 -1.92 -1.61 1.42
N VAL A 27 -1.04 -2.59 1.63
CA VAL A 27 0.33 -2.36 2.11
C VAL A 27 1.15 -1.62 1.05
N ALA A 28 1.09 -2.04 -0.21
CA ALA A 28 1.87 -1.44 -1.28
C ALA A 28 1.58 0.06 -1.46
N TYR A 29 0.32 0.48 -1.31
CA TYR A 29 -0.08 1.89 -1.37
C TYR A 29 0.61 2.76 -0.31
N HIS A 30 0.90 2.21 0.88
CA HIS A 30 1.51 2.97 1.97
C HIS A 30 3.04 3.01 1.92
N ILE A 31 3.69 2.14 1.15
CA ILE A 31 5.15 2.06 1.09
C ILE A 31 5.79 3.38 0.67
N PRO A 32 5.32 4.08 -0.38
CA PRO A 32 5.94 5.35 -0.78
C PRO A 32 5.86 6.43 0.30
N SER A 33 4.73 6.55 1.00
CA SER A 33 4.62 7.49 2.12
C SER A 33 5.55 7.12 3.29
N ILE A 34 5.78 5.83 3.55
CA ILE A 34 6.72 5.37 4.58
C ILE A 34 8.16 5.69 4.18
N CYS A 35 8.53 5.42 2.92
CA CYS A 35 9.91 5.57 2.45
C CYS A 35 10.31 7.02 2.14
N TYR A 36 9.37 7.83 1.62
CA TYR A 36 9.64 9.17 1.10
C TYR A 36 8.89 10.28 1.84
N GLY A 37 8.00 9.94 2.78
CA GLY A 37 7.25 10.91 3.55
C GLY A 37 6.41 11.84 2.67
N LYS A 38 6.54 13.15 2.91
CA LYS A 38 5.78 14.20 2.20
C LYS A 38 6.15 14.36 0.72
N MET A 39 7.21 13.71 0.25
CA MET A 39 7.59 13.76 -1.16
C MET A 39 6.74 12.82 -2.02
N ALA A 40 6.15 11.78 -1.42
CA ALA A 40 5.26 10.87 -2.12
C ALA A 40 3.87 11.48 -2.27
N SER A 41 3.39 11.54 -3.51
CA SER A 41 2.00 11.84 -3.86
C SER A 41 1.14 10.57 -3.89
N SER A 42 -0.17 10.73 -4.07
CA SER A 42 -1.08 9.62 -4.36
C SER A 42 -0.73 8.92 -5.68
N ASP A 43 -0.39 9.67 -6.72
CA ASP A 43 0.03 9.10 -8.00
C ASP A 43 1.29 8.23 -7.86
N ASP A 44 2.26 8.66 -7.02
CA ASP A 44 3.44 7.85 -6.73
C ASP A 44 3.08 6.54 -6.02
N ALA A 45 2.10 6.60 -5.09
CA ALA A 45 1.60 5.43 -4.38
C ALA A 45 0.88 4.43 -5.29
N GLU A 46 0.04 4.93 -6.18
CA GLU A 46 -0.70 4.15 -7.17
C GLU A 46 0.26 3.49 -8.17
N ALA A 47 1.16 4.28 -8.76
CA ALA A 47 2.15 3.79 -9.71
C ALA A 47 3.10 2.76 -9.07
N TYR A 48 3.55 3.01 -7.83
CA TYR A 48 4.41 2.09 -7.12
C TYR A 48 3.70 0.75 -6.85
N GLY A 49 2.49 0.79 -6.31
CA GLY A 49 1.75 -0.42 -5.97
C GLY A 49 1.37 -1.25 -7.19
N ALA A 50 0.90 -0.60 -8.26
CA ALA A 50 0.63 -1.25 -9.54
C ALA A 50 1.88 -1.95 -10.09
N ARG A 51 3.01 -1.25 -10.12
CA ARG A 51 4.29 -1.80 -10.59
C ARG A 51 4.77 -2.96 -9.73
N LEU A 52 4.63 -2.86 -8.41
CA LEU A 52 5.04 -3.91 -7.46
C LEU A 52 4.23 -5.20 -7.65
N LEU A 53 2.94 -5.08 -7.97
CA LEU A 53 2.03 -6.21 -8.16
C LEU A 53 1.90 -6.67 -9.62
N GLY A 54 2.56 -5.99 -10.55
CA GLY A 54 2.52 -6.32 -11.98
C GLY A 54 1.18 -6.00 -12.65
N LEU A 55 0.53 -4.92 -12.21
CA LEU A 55 -0.76 -4.45 -12.71
C LEU A 55 -0.62 -3.11 -13.44
N GLU A 56 -1.63 -2.77 -14.24
CA GLU A 56 -1.82 -1.41 -14.71
C GLU A 56 -2.34 -0.52 -13.55
N VAL A 57 -2.06 0.78 -13.63
CA VAL A 57 -2.37 1.73 -12.54
C VAL A 57 -3.87 1.81 -12.28
N ASP A 58 -4.69 1.90 -13.33
CA ASP A 58 -6.15 1.94 -13.21
C ASP A 58 -6.74 0.68 -12.56
N ASP A 59 -6.20 -0.51 -12.89
CA ASP A 59 -6.65 -1.79 -12.31
C ASP A 59 -6.31 -1.86 -10.82
N TYR A 60 -5.10 -1.43 -10.47
CA TYR A 60 -4.65 -1.35 -9.09
C TYR A 60 -5.48 -0.34 -8.27
N TYR A 61 -5.70 0.86 -8.80
CA TYR A 61 -6.51 1.88 -8.16
C TYR A 61 -7.96 1.43 -7.96
N THR A 62 -8.57 0.85 -9.00
CA THR A 62 -9.93 0.29 -8.92
C THR A 62 -10.02 -0.77 -7.81
N ARG A 63 -9.02 -1.65 -7.71
CA ARG A 63 -8.99 -2.65 -6.63
C ARG A 63 -8.86 -1.99 -5.26
N LEU A 64 -8.00 -0.97 -5.11
CA LEU A 64 -7.87 -0.23 -3.85
C LEU A 64 -9.18 0.42 -3.41
N CYS A 65 -9.92 1.06 -4.33
CA CYS A 65 -11.22 1.65 -4.02
C CYS A 65 -12.20 0.60 -3.49
N GLN A 66 -12.31 -0.54 -4.16
CA GLN A 66 -13.17 -1.65 -3.71
C GLN A 66 -12.79 -2.15 -2.31
N LEU A 67 -11.49 -2.19 -2.00
CA LEU A 67 -11.02 -2.62 -0.67
C LEU A 67 -11.24 -1.54 0.39
N ALA A 68 -11.20 -0.25 0.03
CA ALA A 68 -11.48 0.86 0.94
C ALA A 68 -12.94 0.84 1.40
N GLU A 69 -13.89 0.56 0.50
CA GLU A 69 -15.32 0.41 0.82
C GLU A 69 -15.58 -0.70 1.86
N LEU A 70 -14.70 -1.72 1.96
CA LEU A 70 -14.82 -2.78 2.96
C LEU A 70 -14.41 -2.33 4.37
N THR A 71 -13.79 -1.16 4.51
CA THR A 71 -13.30 -0.62 5.77
C THR A 71 -14.13 0.54 6.31
N GLU A 72 -15.20 0.91 5.60
CA GLU A 72 -16.17 1.93 6.00
C GLU A 72 -17.23 1.41 7.00
#